data_AF-A0A1H8JDD9-F1
#
_entry.id   AF-A0A1H8JDD9-F1
#
_cell.length_a   1.000
_cell.length_b   1.000
_cell.length_c   1.000
_cell.angle_alpha   90.00
_cell.angle_beta   90.00
_cell.angle_gamma   90.00
#
_symmetry.space_group_name_H-M   'P 1'
#
loop_
_entity.id
_entity.type
_entity.pdbx_description
1 polymer ?
#
loop_
_entity_poly.entity_id
_entity_poly.type
_entity_poly.pdbx_seq_one_letter_code
_entity_poly.pdbx_strand_id
1 'polypeptide(L)'
;MTLSDEEFREEYKPLHIPSHFDPQDTQQNKAIYALAQIGQGSVDNILKEMEILQPGIVDEQVTALVKATLANLYNKGLLKGEEHNGQMHYNLSKITEANDGSTGHE
;
A
#
# COMPACT_ATOMS: atom_id res chain seq x y z
N MET A 1 -13.71 -4.69 -28.34
CA MET A 1 -12.80 -5.56 -27.57
C MET A 1 -13.44 -5.78 -26.22
N THR A 2 -14.04 -6.95 -26.02
CA THR A 2 -14.58 -7.39 -24.73
C THR A 2 -13.40 -7.76 -23.85
N LEU A 3 -12.97 -6.83 -23.00
CA LEU A 3 -12.09 -7.18 -21.88
C LEU A 3 -12.81 -8.29 -21.10
N SER A 4 -12.20 -9.46 -21.02
CA SER A 4 -12.83 -10.64 -20.42
C SER A 4 -13.13 -10.36 -18.96
N ASP A 5 -14.23 -10.92 -18.44
CA ASP A 5 -14.65 -10.87 -17.02
C ASP A 5 -13.50 -11.23 -16.06
N GLU A 6 -12.50 -11.97 -16.55
CA GLU A 6 -11.26 -12.33 -15.87
C GLU A 6 -10.32 -11.13 -15.63
N GLU A 7 -10.06 -10.27 -16.62
CA GLU A 7 -9.24 -9.06 -16.45
C GLU A 7 -9.90 -8.10 -15.44
N PHE A 8 -11.24 -8.03 -15.46
CA PHE A 8 -11.99 -7.22 -14.50
C PHE A 8 -11.86 -7.75 -13.07
N ARG A 9 -11.84 -9.07 -12.86
CA ARG A 9 -11.64 -9.62 -11.51
C ARG A 9 -10.23 -9.44 -10.99
N GLU A 10 -9.23 -9.42 -11.87
CA GLU A 10 -7.84 -9.23 -11.47
C GLU A 10 -7.53 -7.77 -11.11
N GLU A 11 -8.10 -6.81 -11.83
CA GLU A 11 -7.93 -5.38 -11.50
C GLU A 11 -8.60 -4.97 -10.18
N TYR A 12 -9.66 -5.66 -9.78
CA TYR A 12 -10.44 -5.38 -8.57
C TYR A 12 -10.11 -6.30 -7.39
N LYS A 13 -9.00 -7.05 -7.43
CA LYS A 13 -8.57 -7.83 -6.26
C LYS A 13 -8.28 -6.88 -5.09
N PRO A 14 -8.81 -7.17 -3.89
CA PRO A 14 -8.49 -6.39 -2.70
C PRO A 14 -6.98 -6.42 -2.46
N LEU A 15 -6.46 -5.31 -1.93
CA LEU A 15 -5.04 -5.21 -1.61
C LEU A 15 -4.65 -6.39 -0.70
N HIS A 16 -3.78 -7.27 -1.20
CA HIS A 16 -3.29 -8.38 -0.42
C HIS A 16 -2.22 -7.88 0.55
N ILE A 17 -2.58 -7.79 1.83
CA ILE A 17 -1.65 -7.44 2.91
C ILE A 17 -1.02 -8.75 3.41
N PRO A 18 0.30 -8.91 3.29
CA PRO A 18 0.97 -10.10 3.83
C PRO A 18 0.77 -10.15 5.35
N SER A 19 0.56 -11.34 5.90
CA SER A 19 0.42 -11.50 7.36
C SER A 19 1.78 -11.48 8.10
N HIS A 20 2.88 -11.68 7.38
CA HIS A 20 4.23 -11.68 7.93
C HIS A 20 5.23 -11.06 6.94
N PHE A 21 6.32 -10.50 7.46
CA PHE A 21 7.45 -10.09 6.64
C PHE A 21 8.19 -11.32 6.13
N ASP A 22 8.25 -11.50 4.81
CA ASP A 22 9.06 -12.55 4.20
C ASP A 22 10.15 -11.93 3.30
N PRO A 23 11.44 -12.23 3.54
CA PRO A 23 12.56 -11.66 2.78
C PRO A 23 12.69 -12.22 1.36
N GLN A 24 12.04 -13.34 1.03
CA GLN A 24 11.95 -13.90 -0.32
C GLN A 24 10.78 -13.29 -1.11
N ASP A 25 9.90 -12.55 -0.43
CA ASP A 25 8.73 -11.92 -1.04
C ASP A 25 9.07 -10.73 -1.93
N THR A 26 8.07 -10.25 -2.68
CA THR A 26 8.22 -9.09 -3.55
C THR A 26 8.42 -7.81 -2.74
N GLN A 27 9.17 -6.85 -3.31
CA GLN A 27 9.42 -5.55 -2.66
C GLN A 27 8.13 -4.79 -2.36
N GLN A 28 7.10 -4.95 -3.21
CA GLN A 28 5.76 -4.43 -2.98
C GLN A 28 5.13 -5.03 -1.72
N ASN A 29 5.14 -6.35 -1.55
CA ASN A 29 4.57 -7.00 -0.37
C ASN A 29 5.31 -6.59 0.90
N LYS A 30 6.64 -6.50 0.85
CA LYS A 30 7.46 -6.01 1.97
C LYS A 30 7.08 -4.58 2.37
N ALA A 31 6.85 -3.70 1.39
CA ALA A 31 6.45 -2.32 1.63
C ALA A 31 5.03 -2.22 2.21
N ILE A 32 4.09 -3.02 1.70
CA ILE A 32 2.73 -3.11 2.24
C ILE A 32 2.75 -3.64 3.68
N TYR A 33 3.56 -4.66 3.95
CA TYR A 33 3.75 -5.20 5.30
C TYR A 33 4.34 -4.16 6.25
N ALA A 34 5.42 -3.47 5.84
CA ALA A 34 6.03 -2.41 6.63
C ALA A 34 5.04 -1.28 6.94
N LEU A 35 4.24 -0.87 5.94
CA LEU A 35 3.15 0.09 6.15
C LEU A 35 2.08 -0.45 7.13
N ALA A 36 1.73 -1.73 7.05
CA ALA A 36 0.77 -2.36 7.96
C ALA A 36 1.29 -2.41 9.40
N GLN A 37 2.60 -2.63 9.56
CA GLN A 37 3.30 -2.62 10.84
C GLN A 37 3.27 -1.25 11.51
N ILE A 38 3.60 -0.19 10.77
CA ILE A 38 3.56 1.19 11.30
C ILE A 38 2.13 1.75 11.37
N GLY A 39 1.17 1.12 10.69
CA GLY A 39 -0.22 1.55 10.53
C GLY A 39 -0.39 2.74 9.57
N GLN A 40 0.38 3.80 9.77
CA GLN A 40 0.36 5.00 8.93
C GLN A 40 1.74 5.66 8.86
N GLY A 41 2.09 6.21 7.70
CA GLY A 41 3.35 6.93 7.54
C GLY A 41 3.66 7.35 6.11
N SER A 42 4.69 8.19 5.98
CA SER A 42 5.26 8.55 4.69
C SER A 42 6.14 7.42 4.13
N VAL A 43 6.55 7.56 2.87
CA VAL A 43 7.48 6.64 2.20
C VAL A 43 8.73 6.41 3.05
N ASP A 44 9.31 7.47 3.62
CA ASP A 44 10.50 7.40 4.45
C ASP A 44 10.29 6.55 5.71
N ASN A 45 9.13 6.64 6.36
CA ASN A 45 8.81 5.79 7.51
C ASN A 45 8.75 4.31 7.10
N ILE A 46 8.17 4.01 5.94
CA ILE A 46 8.05 2.64 5.42
C ILE A 46 9.43 2.09 5.09
N LEU A 47 10.27 2.85 4.40
CA LEU A 47 11.64 2.45 4.08
C LEU A 47 12.46 2.24 5.35
N LYS A 48 12.31 3.11 6.34
CA LYS A 48 12.99 2.95 7.63
C LYS A 48 12.57 1.65 8.33
N GLU A 49 11.28 1.31 8.33
CA GLU A 49 10.80 0.04 8.87
C GLU A 49 11.32 -1.16 8.05
N MET A 50 11.36 -1.06 6.72
CA MET A 50 11.96 -2.09 5.87
C MET A 50 13.44 -2.31 6.18
N GLU A 51 14.21 -1.25 6.42
CA GLU A 51 15.62 -1.32 6.83
C GLU A 51 15.78 -1.97 8.22
N ILE A 52 14.85 -1.70 9.14
CA ILE A 52 14.84 -2.33 10.48
C ILE A 52 14.56 -3.83 10.36
N LEU A 53 13.60 -4.22 9.52
CA LEU A 53 13.22 -5.62 9.29
C LEU A 53 14.29 -6.39 8.51
N GLN A 54 14.87 -5.76 7.49
CA GLN A 54 15.93 -6.33 6.66
C GLN A 54 16.98 -5.26 6.35
N PRO A 55 18.07 -5.17 7.14
CA PRO A 55 19.12 -4.19 6.91
C PRO A 55 19.83 -4.44 5.58
N GLY A 56 20.00 -3.38 4.79
CA GLY A 56 20.56 -3.43 3.44
C GLY A 56 19.55 -3.79 2.35
N ILE A 57 18.25 -3.71 2.64
CA ILE A 57 17.20 -3.85 1.62
C ILE A 57 16.84 -2.52 0.94
N VAL A 58 17.10 -1.39 1.61
CA VAL A 58 16.70 -0.09 1.11
C VAL A 58 17.74 0.42 0.10
N ASP A 59 17.39 0.25 -1.17
CA ASP A 59 18.13 0.80 -2.30
C ASP A 59 17.31 1.87 -3.04
N GLU A 60 17.95 2.62 -3.95
CA GLU A 60 17.26 3.58 -4.82
C GLU A 60 16.13 2.91 -5.63
N GLN A 61 16.35 1.67 -6.09
CA GLN A 61 15.35 0.90 -6.83
C GLN A 61 14.15 0.54 -5.95
N VAL A 62 14.39 0.10 -4.72
CA VAL A 62 13.33 -0.22 -3.75
C VAL A 62 12.56 1.04 -3.41
N THR A 63 13.25 2.15 -3.13
CA THR A 63 12.63 3.44 -2.87
C THR A 63 11.69 3.89 -4.00
N ALA A 64 12.14 3.80 -5.25
CA ALA A 64 11.30 4.13 -6.40
C ALA A 64 10.08 3.20 -6.51
N LEU A 65 10.28 1.90 -6.28
CA LEU A 65 9.21 0.90 -6.33
C LEU A 65 8.19 1.10 -5.22
N VAL A 66 8.61 1.40 -4.00
CA VAL A 66 7.72 1.72 -2.87
C VAL A 66 6.90 2.96 -3.17
N LYS A 67 7.54 4.05 -3.66
CA LYS A 67 6.82 5.27 -4.07
C LYS A 67 5.78 4.99 -5.15
N ALA A 68 6.16 4.27 -6.20
CA ALA A 68 5.24 3.91 -7.29
C ALA A 68 4.10 3.03 -6.80
N THR A 69 4.39 2.05 -5.93
CA THR A 69 3.39 1.15 -5.34
C THR A 69 2.39 1.94 -4.51
N LEU A 70 2.84 2.76 -3.56
CA LEU A 70 1.96 3.56 -2.70
C LEU A 70 1.12 4.54 -3.50
N ALA A 71 1.72 5.21 -4.49
CA ALA A 71 0.99 6.09 -5.39
C ALA A 71 -0.07 5.34 -6.21
N ASN A 72 0.26 4.14 -6.72
CA ASN A 72 -0.68 3.30 -7.45
C ASN A 72 -1.84 2.83 -6.55
N LEU A 73 -1.53 2.36 -5.34
CA LEU A 73 -2.52 1.93 -4.36
C LEU A 73 -3.42 3.07 -3.89
N TYR A 74 -2.86 4.27 -3.69
CA TYR A 74 -3.61 5.48 -3.41
C TYR A 74 -4.51 5.88 -4.59
N ASN A 75 -3.99 5.85 -5.82
CA ASN A 75 -4.76 6.15 -7.02
C ASN A 75 -5.92 5.16 -7.24
N LYS A 76 -5.71 3.89 -6.90
CA LYS A 76 -6.73 2.84 -6.87
C LYS A 76 -7.72 2.96 -5.71
N GLY A 77 -7.53 3.91 -4.79
CA GLY A 77 -8.37 4.08 -3.60
C GLY A 77 -8.22 2.97 -2.55
N LEU A 78 -7.17 2.14 -2.66
CA LEU A 78 -6.86 1.05 -1.73
C LEU A 78 -6.11 1.55 -0.48
N LEU A 79 -5.46 2.70 -0.57
CA LEU A 79 -4.83 3.41 0.54
C LEU A 79 -5.53 4.74 0.80
N LYS A 80 -5.57 5.17 2.06
CA LYS A 80 -5.80 6.57 2.40
C LYS A 80 -4.47 7.32 2.30
N GLY A 81 -4.50 8.50 1.72
CA GLY A 81 -3.40 9.46 1.71
C GLY A 81 -3.88 10.72 2.41
N GLU A 82 -3.27 11.07 3.53
CA GLU A 82 -3.60 12.25 4.31
C GLU A 82 -2.38 13.16 4.36
N GLU A 83 -2.56 14.44 4.09
CA GLU A 83 -1.49 15.41 4.27
C GLU A 83 -1.38 15.74 5.76
N HIS A 84 -0.26 15.33 6.37
CA HIS A 84 0.04 15.59 7.77
C HIS A 84 1.33 16.42 7.84
N ASN A 85 1.24 17.65 8.35
CA ASN A 85 2.38 18.59 8.42
C ASN A 85 3.08 18.83 7.07
N GLY A 86 2.32 18.92 5.96
CA GLY A 86 2.89 19.13 4.62
C GLY A 86 3.59 17.90 4.03
N GLN A 87 3.44 16.73 4.64
CA GLN A 87 3.91 15.45 4.12
C GLN A 87 2.73 14.52 3.86
N MET A 88 2.78 13.78 2.76
CA MET A 88 1.73 12.82 2.43
C MET A 88 1.96 11.52 3.19
N HIS A 89 1.04 11.22 4.10
CA HIS A 89 1.03 10.01 4.91
C HIS A 89 0.06 9.01 4.31
N TYR A 90 0.53 7.81 4.04
CA TYR A 90 -0.29 6.71 3.57
C TYR A 90 -0.75 5.87 4.74
N ASN A 91 -1.96 5.33 4.64
CA ASN A 91 -2.57 4.49 5.67
C ASN A 91 -3.42 3.38 5.02
N LEU A 92 -3.31 2.16 5.55
CA LEU A 92 -4.08 0.97 5.17
C LEU A 92 -5.46 0.87 5.84
N SER A 93 -5.82 1.78 6.77
CA SER A 93 -7.05 1.72 7.60
C SER A 93 -8.38 1.68 6.83
N LYS A 94 -8.41 2.00 5.52
CA LYS A 94 -9.65 1.88 4.73
C LYS A 94 -10.10 0.44 4.47
N ILE A 95 -9.29 -0.54 4.85
CA ILE A 95 -9.59 -1.98 4.72
C ILE A 95 -10.16 -2.54 6.04
N THR A 96 -9.88 -1.89 7.19
CA THR A 96 -10.30 -2.37 8.52
C THR A 96 -11.63 -1.77 8.96
N GLU A 97 -11.95 -0.55 8.56
CA GLU A 97 -13.33 -0.06 8.60
C GLU A 97 -14.00 -0.48 7.30
N ALA A 98 -14.97 -1.40 7.40
CA ALA A 98 -15.93 -1.63 6.33
C ALA A 98 -16.40 -0.27 5.82
N ASN A 99 -16.41 -0.07 4.49
CA ASN A 99 -17.12 1.05 3.92
C ASN A 99 -18.56 0.95 4.41
N ASP A 100 -18.91 1.71 5.46
CA ASP A 100 -20.27 2.03 5.78
C ASP A 100 -20.77 2.78 4.55
N GLY A 101 -21.52 2.05 3.73
CA GLY A 101 -22.03 2.52 2.46
C GLY A 101 -22.97 3.68 2.72
N SER A 102 -22.43 4.88 2.83
CA SER A 102 -23.21 6.09 2.58
C SER A 102 -23.32 6.21 1.07
N THR A 103 -24.20 5.40 0.48
CA THR A 103 -24.86 5.74 -0.78
C THR A 103 -25.68 7.00 -0.56
N GLY A 104 -25.00 8.15 -0.53
CA GLY A 104 -25.58 9.45 -0.81
C GLY A 104 -25.61 9.63 -2.31
N HIS A 105 -26.60 9.05 -2.96
CA HIS A 105 -27.02 9.51 -4.27
C HIS A 105 -28.52 9.80 -4.16
N GLU A 106 -28.82 11.08 -4.34
CA GLU A 106 -30.11 11.76 -4.20
C GLU A 106 -31.18 11.24 -5.17
#